data_AF-A0A284S6L7-F1
#
_entry.id   AF-A0A284S6L7-F1
#
_cell.length_a   1.000
_cell.length_b   1.000
_cell.length_c   1.000
_cell.angle_alpha   90.00
_cell.angle_beta   90.00
_cell.angle_gamma   90.00
#
_symmetry.space_group_name_H-M   'P 1'
#
loop_
_entity.id
_entity.type
_entity.pdbx_description
1 polymer ?
#
loop_
_entity_poly.entity_id
_entity_poly.type
_entity_poly.pdbx_seq_one_letter_code
_entity_poly.pdbx_strand_id
1 'polypeptide(L)'
;MASRNRTRRRIPIRDFNSPETISKIYEIAYVWGETVPSVFSILPPYLAAFRHHLSTTNIPSDDDNNTDLSLVRACCFAFGKGVSALHGVSGTETLWEDILTMTDAVLSWTRYFFRSLDMSTGLGDNLALENGNLSCIAYLLYPMGENKQFRLSLSSEPDLIKKIVHLWLALTLHGYQSAYNFRALMAGLCIWEDTMPIMAEALSHHDMENVATVLMKGIIEDQSRRPQKYTDYIRGATLITFCGGTSEHLCECLVARKSIMWCCCAIRTLVSKSKRYSQGQMRARGTALQHLFAYVHEAGRAYVYNFAEALEFHFLESVLMPKFYDILVEVLEHAETLTIYRSVLRRILRTVKHVDKFESTLGEGRIAQRWYCLKRLDLEREPGLHQYDLKESKGLFICENWECPNKDVNPISPSQRCGGWSNVMYCSPEYQKVDWKAVGGHRLTCLQNGKPHGISCVDYNFFIERCGTDIRIHLDLIRALRAQDLNEQAGNSEPVATVIVMSYSGPGNGVKMLSRDILTCPALMGENNWRMLKKAGEQVIIIIQIPHQVNLARFAFPLSKCGVFL
;
A
#
# COMPACT_ATOMS: atom_id res chain seq x y z
N MET A 1 -34.44 -28.46 30.60
CA MET A 1 -34.21 -29.89 30.34
C MET A 1 -35.09 -30.35 29.18
N ALA A 2 -34.50 -30.54 28.00
CA ALA A 2 -35.02 -31.36 26.90
C ALA A 2 -33.88 -31.48 25.87
N SER A 3 -33.00 -32.46 26.07
CA SER A 3 -31.89 -32.73 25.16
C SER A 3 -32.41 -33.33 23.86
N ARG A 4 -32.39 -32.56 22.77
CA ARG A 4 -32.54 -33.11 21.42
C ARG A 4 -31.24 -33.81 21.03
N ASN A 5 -31.15 -35.09 21.34
CA ASN A 5 -30.18 -36.00 20.76
C ASN A 5 -30.45 -36.10 19.25
N ARG A 6 -29.75 -35.29 18.45
CA ARG A 6 -29.58 -35.56 17.02
C ARG A 6 -28.64 -36.75 16.90
N THR A 7 -29.20 -37.90 16.55
CA THR A 7 -28.49 -39.10 16.15
C THR A 7 -27.47 -38.75 15.05
N ARG A 8 -26.19 -38.74 15.42
CA ARG A 8 -25.07 -38.70 14.46
C ARG A 8 -25.16 -39.96 13.60
N ARG A 9 -25.67 -39.85 12.37
CA ARG A 9 -25.47 -40.89 11.35
C ARG A 9 -23.97 -40.95 11.04
N ARG A 10 -23.25 -41.87 11.70
CA ARG A 10 -21.92 -42.29 11.27
C ARG A 10 -22.10 -42.98 9.92
N ILE A 11 -21.48 -42.44 8.86
CA ILE A 11 -21.37 -43.13 7.58
C ILE A 11 -20.62 -44.45 7.85
N PRO A 12 -21.14 -45.62 7.46
CA PRO A 12 -20.43 -46.88 7.62
C PRO A 12 -19.09 -46.80 6.87
N ILE A 13 -18.01 -47.16 7.56
CA ILE A 13 -16.60 -47.06 7.14
C ILE A 13 -16.25 -47.86 5.85
N ARG A 14 -17.21 -48.48 5.18
CA ARG A 14 -16.93 -49.57 4.23
C ARG A 14 -17.08 -49.26 2.74
N ASP A 15 -17.45 -48.06 2.32
CA ASP A 15 -17.47 -47.77 0.88
C ASP A 15 -17.16 -46.31 0.51
N PHE A 16 -15.88 -45.91 0.68
CA PHE A 16 -15.37 -44.60 0.24
C PHE A 16 -15.52 -44.37 -1.28
N ASN A 17 -15.70 -45.45 -2.04
CA ASN A 17 -15.87 -45.47 -3.49
C ASN A 17 -17.33 -45.66 -3.91
N SER A 18 -18.27 -45.68 -2.95
CA SER A 18 -19.69 -45.77 -3.27
C SER A 18 -20.12 -44.59 -4.15
N PRO A 19 -20.95 -44.83 -5.18
CA PRO A 19 -21.49 -43.75 -6.03
C PRO A 19 -22.18 -42.65 -5.21
N GLU A 20 -22.82 -43.00 -4.09
CA GLU A 20 -23.46 -42.05 -3.19
C GLU A 20 -22.44 -41.12 -2.51
N THR A 21 -21.34 -41.66 -1.97
CA THR A 21 -20.28 -40.86 -1.32
C THR A 21 -19.61 -39.95 -2.34
N ILE A 22 -19.24 -40.49 -3.51
CA ILE A 22 -18.64 -39.72 -4.60
C ILE A 22 -19.59 -38.61 -5.06
N SER A 23 -20.86 -38.94 -5.36
CA SER A 23 -21.86 -37.95 -5.76
C SER A 23 -22.01 -36.83 -4.73
N LYS A 24 -21.92 -37.15 -3.44
CA LYS A 24 -22.02 -36.15 -2.38
C LYS A 24 -20.79 -35.26 -2.28
N ILE A 25 -19.59 -35.80 -2.50
CA ILE A 25 -18.36 -35.00 -2.61
C ILE A 25 -18.47 -34.01 -3.78
N TYR A 26 -18.93 -34.46 -4.95
CA TYR A 26 -19.18 -33.58 -6.10
C TYR A 26 -20.23 -32.50 -5.82
N GLU A 27 -21.31 -32.87 -5.13
CA GLU A 27 -22.35 -31.93 -4.70
C GLU A 27 -21.77 -30.85 -3.79
N ILE A 28 -20.98 -31.23 -2.78
CA ILE A 28 -20.31 -30.27 -1.89
C ILE A 28 -19.31 -29.41 -2.66
N ALA A 29 -18.53 -30.00 -3.56
CA ALA A 29 -17.48 -29.30 -4.30
C ALA A 29 -18.05 -28.24 -5.26
N TYR A 30 -19.10 -28.59 -6.03
CA TYR A 30 -19.52 -27.78 -7.18
C TYR A 30 -20.95 -27.25 -7.10
N VAL A 31 -21.85 -27.92 -6.38
CA VAL A 31 -23.27 -27.49 -6.28
C VAL A 31 -23.44 -26.54 -5.09
N TRP A 32 -22.77 -26.81 -3.98
CA TRP A 32 -22.84 -25.91 -2.83
C TRP A 32 -22.12 -24.60 -3.18
N GLY A 33 -22.79 -23.48 -2.95
CA GLY A 33 -22.16 -22.16 -3.04
C GLY A 33 -21.10 -21.95 -1.95
N GLU A 34 -20.66 -20.70 -1.75
CA GLU A 34 -19.72 -20.36 -0.68
C GLU A 34 -20.33 -20.43 0.72
N THR A 35 -21.65 -20.35 0.83
CA THR A 35 -22.38 -20.47 2.10
C THR A 35 -22.67 -21.94 2.39
N VAL A 36 -21.83 -22.54 3.23
CA VAL A 36 -22.03 -23.89 3.74
C VAL A 36 -23.08 -23.87 4.86
N PRO A 37 -24.13 -24.71 4.83
CA PRO A 37 -25.20 -24.72 5.84
C PRO A 37 -24.73 -24.99 7.27
N SER A 38 -23.70 -25.84 7.43
CA SER A 38 -23.05 -26.13 8.71
C SER A 38 -21.71 -26.82 8.46
N VAL A 39 -20.66 -26.48 9.21
CA VAL A 39 -19.39 -27.21 9.12
C VAL A 39 -19.56 -28.71 9.39
N PHE A 40 -20.44 -29.05 10.33
CA PHE A 40 -20.80 -30.41 10.73
C PHE A 40 -21.51 -31.22 9.64
N SER A 41 -21.93 -30.60 8.54
CA SER A 41 -22.48 -31.31 7.38
C SER A 41 -21.42 -31.74 6.37
N ILE A 42 -20.18 -31.24 6.49
CA ILE A 42 -19.03 -31.65 5.66
C ILE A 42 -18.02 -32.41 6.52
N LEU A 43 -17.58 -31.80 7.62
CA LEU A 43 -16.63 -32.36 8.58
C LEU A 43 -17.33 -32.51 9.92
N PRO A 44 -17.34 -33.66 10.62
CA PRO A 44 -16.57 -34.90 10.41
C PRO A 44 -17.04 -35.94 9.37
N PRO A 45 -18.29 -35.95 8.83
CA PRO A 45 -18.81 -37.12 8.11
C PRO A 45 -17.94 -37.66 6.96
N TYR A 46 -17.32 -36.76 6.18
CA TYR A 46 -16.54 -37.13 4.99
C TYR A 46 -15.03 -37.14 5.23
N LEU A 47 -14.55 -36.89 6.45
CA LEU A 47 -13.11 -36.77 6.72
C LEU A 47 -12.34 -38.05 6.39
N ALA A 48 -12.92 -39.22 6.69
CA ALA A 48 -12.30 -40.51 6.34
C ALA A 48 -12.24 -40.73 4.82
N ALA A 49 -13.25 -40.29 4.07
CA ALA A 49 -13.25 -40.35 2.61
C ALA A 49 -12.18 -39.40 2.02
N PHE A 50 -12.04 -38.19 2.57
CA PHE A 50 -10.96 -37.27 2.16
C PHE A 50 -9.58 -37.87 2.47
N ARG A 51 -9.38 -38.46 3.67
CA ARG A 51 -8.13 -39.16 4.01
C ARG A 51 -7.81 -40.29 3.04
N HIS A 52 -8.82 -41.08 2.67
CA HIS A 52 -8.65 -42.16 1.71
C HIS A 52 -8.22 -41.62 0.34
N HIS A 53 -8.98 -40.70 -0.24
CA HIS A 53 -8.77 -40.19 -1.60
C HIS A 53 -7.55 -39.28 -1.75
N LEU A 54 -7.18 -38.55 -0.70
CA LEU A 54 -6.02 -37.66 -0.70
C LEU A 54 -4.75 -38.33 -0.15
N SER A 55 -4.77 -39.63 0.16
CA SER A 55 -3.59 -40.35 0.66
C SER A 55 -2.39 -40.19 -0.28
N THR A 56 -1.19 -40.10 0.28
CA THR A 56 0.06 -40.02 -0.49
C THR A 56 0.27 -41.24 -1.37
N THR A 57 -0.22 -42.40 -0.96
CA THR A 57 -0.16 -43.66 -1.72
C THR A 57 -0.98 -43.65 -3.01
N ASN A 58 -1.92 -42.71 -3.15
CA ASN A 58 -2.79 -42.60 -4.32
C ASN A 58 -2.30 -41.55 -5.33
N ILE A 59 -1.20 -40.87 -5.04
CA ILE A 59 -0.60 -39.90 -5.96
C ILE A 59 0.01 -40.70 -7.12
N PRO A 60 -0.48 -40.54 -8.37
CA PRO A 60 0.04 -41.28 -9.51
C PRO A 60 1.53 -40.99 -9.76
N SER A 61 2.23 -41.97 -10.33
CA SER A 61 3.57 -41.75 -10.87
C SER A 61 3.50 -40.95 -12.18
N ASP A 62 4.62 -40.34 -12.59
CA ASP A 62 4.66 -39.47 -13.77
C ASP A 62 4.26 -40.20 -15.08
N ASP A 63 4.28 -41.54 -15.09
CA ASP A 63 3.91 -42.40 -16.23
C ASP A 63 2.44 -42.88 -16.21
N ASP A 64 1.68 -42.60 -15.15
CA ASP A 64 0.32 -43.11 -14.98
C ASP A 64 -0.75 -42.17 -15.57
N ASN A 65 -1.45 -42.60 -16.62
CA ASN A 65 -2.68 -41.96 -17.10
C ASN A 65 -3.83 -42.22 -16.10
N ASN A 66 -3.97 -41.35 -15.09
CA ASN A 66 -4.88 -41.60 -13.99
C ASN A 66 -6.32 -41.09 -14.24
N THR A 67 -7.28 -42.00 -14.14
CA THR A 67 -8.72 -41.75 -14.34
C THR A 67 -9.40 -41.05 -13.14
N ASP A 68 -8.68 -40.83 -12.03
CA ASP A 68 -9.25 -40.39 -10.75
C ASP A 68 -8.95 -38.93 -10.34
N LEU A 69 -8.29 -38.14 -11.21
CA LEU A 69 -7.95 -36.74 -10.90
C LEU A 69 -9.18 -35.84 -10.69
N SER A 70 -10.30 -36.15 -11.33
CA SER A 70 -11.55 -35.42 -11.17
C SER A 70 -12.10 -35.54 -9.74
N LEU A 71 -12.04 -36.73 -9.15
CA LEU A 71 -12.47 -36.98 -7.78
C LEU A 71 -11.52 -36.33 -6.78
N VAL A 72 -10.21 -36.40 -7.00
CA VAL A 72 -9.22 -35.72 -6.16
C VAL A 72 -9.46 -34.21 -6.13
N ARG A 73 -9.74 -33.57 -7.27
CA ARG A 73 -10.11 -32.14 -7.31
C ARG A 73 -11.36 -31.85 -6.50
N ALA A 74 -12.40 -32.67 -6.67
CA ALA A 74 -13.64 -32.53 -5.93
C ALA A 74 -13.39 -32.67 -4.42
N CYS A 75 -12.56 -33.63 -4.00
CA CYS A 75 -12.10 -33.80 -2.62
C CYS A 75 -11.37 -32.56 -2.11
N CYS A 76 -10.41 -32.00 -2.85
CA CYS A 76 -9.70 -30.78 -2.45
C CYS A 76 -10.66 -29.59 -2.24
N PHE A 77 -11.61 -29.36 -3.15
CA PHE A 77 -12.60 -28.30 -2.99
C PHE A 77 -13.55 -28.54 -1.81
N ALA A 78 -14.12 -29.74 -1.71
CA ALA A 78 -15.06 -30.10 -0.65
C ALA A 78 -14.38 -30.03 0.74
N PHE A 79 -13.14 -30.51 0.82
CA PHE A 79 -12.34 -30.44 2.04
C PHE A 79 -12.02 -29.00 2.40
N GLY A 80 -11.53 -28.19 1.44
CA GLY A 80 -11.26 -26.77 1.65
C GLY A 80 -12.49 -25.98 2.12
N LYS A 81 -13.69 -26.29 1.61
CA LYS A 81 -14.96 -25.71 2.09
C LYS A 81 -15.25 -26.11 3.53
N GLY A 82 -15.02 -27.38 3.88
CA GLY A 82 -15.14 -27.88 5.25
C GLY A 82 -14.21 -27.15 6.22
N VAL A 83 -12.93 -27.03 5.86
CA VAL A 83 -11.91 -26.34 6.66
C VAL A 83 -12.26 -24.85 6.81
N SER A 84 -12.65 -24.19 5.71
CA SER A 84 -13.06 -22.78 5.74
C SER A 84 -14.21 -22.52 6.71
N ALA A 85 -15.15 -23.48 6.82
CA ALA A 85 -16.31 -23.37 7.71
C ALA A 85 -15.99 -23.63 9.20
N LEU A 86 -14.78 -24.12 9.54
CA LEU A 86 -14.35 -24.31 10.93
C LEU A 86 -13.90 -23.01 11.60
N HIS A 87 -13.52 -22.00 10.81
CA HIS A 87 -12.92 -20.78 11.35
C HIS A 87 -13.87 -20.03 12.27
N GLY A 88 -13.43 -19.83 13.52
CA GLY A 88 -14.20 -19.15 14.57
C GLY A 88 -15.26 -20.01 15.26
N VAL A 89 -15.29 -21.33 15.03
CA VAL A 89 -16.20 -22.27 15.70
C VAL A 89 -15.52 -22.88 16.93
N SER A 90 -16.07 -22.66 18.12
CA SER A 90 -15.56 -23.22 19.38
C SER A 90 -15.78 -24.74 19.47
N GLY A 91 -14.90 -25.44 20.19
CA GLY A 91 -15.02 -26.89 20.41
C GLY A 91 -14.62 -27.74 19.19
N THR A 92 -13.76 -27.21 18.31
CA THR A 92 -13.27 -27.86 17.09
C THR A 92 -11.82 -28.34 17.19
N GLU A 93 -11.22 -28.27 18.37
CA GLU A 93 -9.79 -28.54 18.61
C GLU A 93 -9.41 -29.97 18.18
N THR A 94 -10.19 -30.96 18.59
CA THR A 94 -9.96 -32.37 18.22
C THR A 94 -10.15 -32.63 16.72
N LEU A 95 -11.05 -31.88 16.08
CA LEU A 95 -11.24 -31.97 14.64
C LEU A 95 -10.07 -31.36 13.87
N TRP A 96 -9.44 -30.31 14.40
CA TRP A 96 -8.22 -29.74 13.84
C TRP A 96 -7.03 -30.70 13.94
N GLU A 97 -6.86 -31.41 15.05
CA GLU A 97 -5.84 -32.47 15.17
C GLU A 97 -6.02 -33.51 14.06
N ASP A 98 -7.27 -33.96 13.88
CA ASP A 98 -7.64 -34.90 12.83
C ASP A 98 -7.35 -34.35 11.41
N ILE A 99 -7.61 -33.07 11.14
CA ILE A 99 -7.30 -32.41 9.86
C ILE A 99 -5.80 -32.34 9.62
N LEU A 100 -5.02 -32.00 10.65
CA LEU A 100 -3.58 -31.81 10.55
C LEU A 100 -2.82 -33.09 10.26
N THR A 101 -3.37 -34.27 10.57
CA THR A 101 -2.82 -35.55 10.11
C THR A 101 -2.74 -35.69 8.58
N MET A 102 -3.50 -34.87 7.84
CA MET A 102 -3.51 -34.87 6.37
C MET A 102 -2.49 -33.91 5.75
N THR A 103 -1.68 -33.21 6.55
CA THR A 103 -0.74 -32.19 6.08
C THR A 103 0.20 -32.73 5.00
N ASP A 104 0.85 -33.87 5.25
CA ASP A 104 1.80 -34.47 4.30
C ASP A 104 1.13 -34.91 3.00
N ALA A 105 -0.08 -35.44 3.08
CA ALA A 105 -0.93 -35.78 1.94
C ALA A 105 -1.23 -34.54 1.08
N VAL A 106 -1.70 -33.46 1.70
CA VAL A 106 -2.03 -32.20 1.02
C VAL A 106 -0.79 -31.59 0.36
N LEU A 107 0.35 -31.55 1.07
CA LEU A 107 1.60 -31.01 0.52
C LEU A 107 2.12 -31.89 -0.62
N SER A 108 1.99 -33.20 -0.54
CA SER A 108 2.40 -34.12 -1.62
C SER A 108 1.57 -33.95 -2.88
N TRP A 109 0.24 -33.82 -2.76
CA TRP A 109 -0.63 -33.47 -3.89
C TRP A 109 -0.31 -32.09 -4.47
N THR A 110 0.05 -31.13 -3.61
CA THR A 110 0.52 -29.82 -4.06
C THR A 110 1.77 -29.97 -4.92
N ARG A 111 2.79 -30.68 -4.44
CA ARG A 111 4.02 -30.92 -5.21
C ARG A 111 3.72 -31.63 -6.54
N TYR A 112 2.84 -32.63 -6.53
CA TYR A 112 2.43 -33.33 -7.75
C TYR A 112 1.80 -32.39 -8.76
N PHE A 113 0.76 -31.63 -8.38
CA PHE A 113 0.11 -30.69 -9.30
C PHE A 113 1.05 -29.62 -9.84
N PHE A 114 2.03 -29.20 -9.03
CA PHE A 114 3.03 -28.23 -9.45
C PHE A 114 4.11 -28.82 -10.36
N ARG A 115 4.47 -30.11 -10.20
CA ARG A 115 5.39 -30.81 -11.09
C ARG A 115 4.75 -31.17 -12.43
N SER A 116 3.46 -31.55 -12.42
CA SER A 116 2.72 -31.86 -13.64
C SER A 116 2.51 -30.66 -14.57
N LEU A 117 2.89 -29.45 -14.12
CA LEU A 117 2.82 -28.24 -14.92
C LEU A 117 4.18 -27.96 -15.56
N ASP A 118 4.27 -28.15 -16.87
CA ASP A 118 5.41 -27.68 -17.63
C ASP A 118 5.27 -26.17 -17.90
N MET A 119 5.94 -25.37 -17.06
CA MET A 119 6.01 -23.92 -17.24
C MET A 119 7.01 -23.52 -18.35
N SER A 120 7.87 -24.44 -18.81
CA SER A 120 8.96 -24.15 -19.75
C SER A 120 8.51 -24.15 -21.21
N THR A 121 7.43 -24.87 -21.53
CA THR A 121 6.84 -24.92 -22.88
C THR A 121 5.76 -23.85 -23.13
N GLY A 122 5.47 -23.01 -22.13
CA GLY A 122 4.22 -22.25 -22.05
C GLY A 122 3.07 -23.16 -21.59
N LEU A 123 2.07 -22.62 -20.88
CA LEU A 123 0.87 -23.39 -20.50
C LEU A 123 0.25 -23.98 -21.77
N GLY A 124 0.37 -25.31 -21.93
CA GLY A 124 0.11 -26.02 -23.18
C GLY A 124 -1.37 -26.05 -23.58
N ASP A 125 -1.66 -26.77 -24.67
CA ASP A 125 -2.98 -26.83 -25.33
C ASP A 125 -4.15 -27.36 -24.45
N ASN A 126 -3.87 -27.89 -23.25
CA ASN A 126 -4.86 -28.44 -22.30
C ASN A 126 -5.18 -27.53 -21.09
N LEU A 127 -5.31 -26.23 -21.36
CA LEU A 127 -5.56 -25.16 -20.39
C LEU A 127 -6.70 -25.38 -19.38
N ALA A 128 -7.78 -26.08 -19.75
CA ALA A 128 -8.93 -26.27 -18.87
C ALA A 128 -8.64 -27.27 -17.73
N LEU A 129 -7.85 -28.32 -18.02
CA LEU A 129 -7.54 -29.40 -17.07
C LEU A 129 -6.52 -28.93 -16.03
N GLU A 130 -5.48 -28.24 -16.46
CA GLU A 130 -4.41 -27.68 -15.63
C GLU A 130 -4.94 -26.57 -14.70
N ASN A 131 -5.81 -25.70 -15.21
CA ASN A 131 -6.45 -24.64 -14.44
C ASN A 131 -7.35 -25.20 -13.31
N GLY A 132 -7.96 -26.38 -13.52
CA GLY A 132 -8.76 -27.08 -12.51
C GLY A 132 -7.95 -27.62 -11.33
N ASN A 133 -6.82 -28.28 -11.60
CA ASN A 133 -5.88 -28.78 -10.57
C ASN A 133 -5.36 -27.63 -9.70
N LEU A 134 -4.93 -26.55 -10.34
CA LEU A 134 -4.36 -25.39 -9.67
C LEU A 134 -5.39 -24.66 -8.82
N SER A 135 -6.61 -24.51 -9.34
CA SER A 135 -7.69 -23.88 -8.59
C SER A 135 -8.05 -24.65 -7.32
N CYS A 136 -8.13 -25.98 -7.38
CA CYS A 136 -8.54 -26.77 -6.20
C CYS A 136 -7.48 -26.76 -5.11
N ILE A 137 -6.20 -26.80 -5.48
CA ILE A 137 -5.13 -26.81 -4.47
C ILE A 137 -4.99 -25.44 -3.80
N ALA A 138 -5.02 -24.33 -4.56
CA ALA A 138 -4.98 -23.00 -3.97
C ALA A 138 -6.18 -22.74 -3.04
N TYR A 139 -7.37 -23.25 -3.41
CA TYR A 139 -8.57 -23.17 -2.58
C TYR A 139 -8.46 -23.98 -1.28
N LEU A 140 -7.71 -25.09 -1.27
CA LEU A 140 -7.47 -25.90 -0.07
C LEU A 140 -6.36 -25.32 0.82
N LEU A 141 -5.25 -24.86 0.23
CA LEU A 141 -4.09 -24.36 0.96
C LEU A 141 -4.41 -23.10 1.76
N TYR A 142 -5.20 -22.19 1.20
CA TYR A 142 -5.57 -20.95 1.88
C TYR A 142 -6.23 -21.17 3.26
N PRO A 143 -7.35 -21.92 3.39
CA PRO A 143 -7.99 -22.15 4.68
C PRO A 143 -7.21 -23.08 5.61
N MET A 144 -6.37 -23.98 5.08
CA MET A 144 -5.44 -24.80 5.87
C MET A 144 -4.37 -23.94 6.56
N GLY A 145 -3.84 -22.93 5.85
CA GLY A 145 -2.82 -22.03 6.36
C GLY A 145 -3.27 -21.07 7.45
N GLU A 146 -4.55 -21.01 7.78
CA GLU A 146 -4.99 -20.34 9.00
C GLU A 146 -4.57 -21.10 10.27
N ASN A 147 -4.20 -22.39 10.15
CA ASN A 147 -3.63 -23.17 11.25
C ASN A 147 -2.10 -23.02 11.34
N LYS A 148 -1.59 -22.63 12.51
CA LYS A 148 -0.15 -22.40 12.74
C LYS A 148 0.73 -23.61 12.40
N GLN A 149 0.31 -24.84 12.75
CA GLN A 149 1.13 -26.03 12.50
C GLN A 149 1.27 -26.30 11.00
N PHE A 150 0.19 -26.16 10.23
CA PHE A 150 0.25 -26.29 8.78
C PHE A 150 1.16 -25.22 8.15
N ARG A 151 1.11 -23.97 8.63
CA ARG A 151 2.00 -22.91 8.16
C ARG A 151 3.47 -23.25 8.36
N LEU A 152 3.84 -23.79 9.52
CA LEU A 152 5.22 -24.20 9.80
C LEU A 152 5.68 -25.30 8.84
N SER A 153 4.82 -26.28 8.54
CA SER A 153 5.10 -27.30 7.52
C SER A 153 5.28 -26.67 6.14
N LEU A 154 4.41 -25.75 5.72
CA LEU A 154 4.55 -25.06 4.43
C LEU A 154 5.82 -24.18 4.35
N SER A 155 6.14 -23.44 5.41
CA SER A 155 7.36 -22.62 5.53
C SER A 155 8.64 -23.44 5.50
N SER A 156 8.59 -24.72 5.89
CA SER A 156 9.73 -25.63 5.77
C SER A 156 10.06 -26.00 4.31
N GLU A 157 9.22 -25.60 3.35
CA GLU A 157 9.40 -25.82 1.91
C GLU A 157 9.49 -24.49 1.12
N PRO A 158 10.60 -23.74 1.25
CA PRO A 158 10.74 -22.45 0.60
C PRO A 158 10.62 -22.52 -0.93
N ASP A 159 11.11 -23.59 -1.56
CA ASP A 159 10.99 -23.81 -3.01
C ASP A 159 9.54 -23.95 -3.47
N LEU A 160 8.67 -24.54 -2.63
CA LEU A 160 7.25 -24.66 -2.94
C LEU A 160 6.59 -23.27 -2.92
N ILE A 161 6.91 -22.44 -1.92
CA ILE A 161 6.42 -21.05 -1.84
C ILE A 161 6.91 -20.24 -3.04
N LYS A 162 8.19 -20.36 -3.42
CA LYS A 162 8.74 -19.72 -4.63
C LYS A 162 7.96 -20.11 -5.89
N LYS A 163 7.64 -21.40 -6.05
CA LYS A 163 6.81 -21.88 -7.16
C LYS A 163 5.38 -21.34 -7.12
N ILE A 164 4.77 -21.24 -5.93
CA ILE A 164 3.43 -20.63 -5.75
C ILE A 164 3.44 -19.18 -6.20
N VAL A 165 4.47 -18.40 -5.82
CA VAL A 165 4.62 -16.99 -6.22
C VAL A 165 4.77 -16.88 -7.75
N HIS A 166 5.69 -17.65 -8.33
CA HIS A 166 5.94 -17.64 -9.77
C HIS A 166 4.67 -17.98 -10.56
N LEU A 167 3.96 -19.02 -10.14
CA LEU A 167 2.74 -19.45 -10.78
C LEU A 167 1.62 -18.41 -10.64
N TRP A 168 1.44 -17.81 -9.47
CA TRP A 168 0.45 -16.73 -9.29
C TRP A 168 0.70 -15.57 -10.25
N LEU A 169 1.97 -15.16 -10.42
CA LEU A 169 2.34 -14.09 -11.34
C LEU A 169 2.01 -14.46 -12.78
N ALA A 170 2.42 -15.65 -13.23
CA ALA A 170 2.12 -16.15 -14.57
C ALA A 170 0.61 -16.27 -14.81
N LEU A 171 -0.13 -16.86 -13.87
CA LEU A 171 -1.57 -17.06 -14.01
C LEU A 171 -2.33 -15.75 -14.16
N THR A 172 -1.94 -14.73 -13.39
CA THR A 172 -2.56 -13.41 -13.42
C THR A 172 -2.17 -12.65 -14.70
N LEU A 173 -0.93 -12.77 -15.17
CA LEU A 173 -0.49 -12.16 -16.42
C LEU A 173 -1.34 -12.65 -17.60
N HIS A 174 -1.55 -13.97 -17.68
CA HIS A 174 -2.36 -14.62 -18.72
C HIS A 174 -3.87 -14.56 -18.49
N GLY A 175 -4.34 -14.04 -17.34
CA GLY A 175 -5.76 -13.84 -17.06
C GLY A 175 -6.54 -15.12 -16.78
N TYR A 176 -5.89 -16.17 -16.24
CA TYR A 176 -6.58 -17.41 -15.92
C TYR A 176 -7.49 -17.29 -14.70
N GLN A 177 -8.57 -18.07 -14.71
CA GLN A 177 -9.54 -18.08 -13.61
C GLN A 177 -8.92 -18.50 -12.26
N SER A 178 -7.96 -19.43 -12.26
CA SER A 178 -7.20 -19.85 -11.07
C SER A 178 -6.44 -18.73 -10.39
N ALA A 179 -6.09 -17.65 -11.11
CA ALA A 179 -5.43 -16.49 -10.54
C ALA A 179 -6.17 -15.92 -9.33
N TYR A 180 -7.51 -16.04 -9.30
CA TYR A 180 -8.33 -15.62 -8.16
C TYR A 180 -8.04 -16.42 -6.88
N ASN A 181 -8.01 -17.75 -6.98
CA ASN A 181 -7.73 -18.62 -5.84
C ASN A 181 -6.30 -18.46 -5.36
N PHE A 182 -5.35 -18.31 -6.31
CA PHE A 182 -3.97 -18.00 -5.98
C PHE A 182 -3.84 -16.64 -5.30
N ARG A 183 -4.56 -15.60 -5.73
CA ARG A 183 -4.52 -14.30 -5.05
C ARG A 183 -5.01 -14.38 -3.60
N ALA A 184 -6.03 -15.19 -3.33
CA ALA A 184 -6.47 -15.46 -1.96
C ALA A 184 -5.36 -16.15 -1.13
N LEU A 185 -4.72 -17.17 -1.70
CA LEU A 185 -3.58 -17.85 -1.08
C LEU A 185 -2.41 -16.89 -0.82
N MET A 186 -2.06 -16.07 -1.80
CA MET A 186 -0.99 -15.07 -1.69
C MET A 186 -1.27 -14.04 -0.59
N ALA A 187 -2.51 -13.56 -0.50
CA ALA A 187 -2.89 -12.66 0.58
C ALA A 187 -2.74 -13.33 1.96
N GLY A 188 -3.07 -14.63 2.08
CA GLY A 188 -2.79 -15.41 3.29
C GLY A 188 -1.30 -15.49 3.62
N LEU A 189 -0.49 -15.89 2.64
CA LEU A 189 0.98 -16.01 2.75
C LEU A 189 1.65 -14.68 3.15
N CYS A 190 1.07 -13.54 2.79
CA CYS A 190 1.56 -12.21 3.17
C CYS A 190 1.27 -11.81 4.63
N ILE A 191 0.30 -12.46 5.30
CA ILE A 191 -0.07 -12.19 6.69
C ILE A 191 0.63 -13.16 7.66
N TRP A 192 1.04 -14.31 7.16
CA TRP A 192 1.66 -15.36 7.94
C TRP A 192 3.14 -15.03 8.20
N GLU A 193 3.46 -14.63 9.44
CA GLU A 193 4.82 -14.27 9.87
C GLU A 193 5.87 -15.30 9.43
N ASP A 194 5.52 -16.59 9.49
CA ASP A 194 6.37 -17.73 9.14
C ASP A 194 6.73 -17.79 7.63
N THR A 195 5.95 -17.16 6.73
CA THR A 195 6.17 -17.19 5.28
C THR A 195 6.59 -15.85 4.68
N MET A 196 6.43 -14.74 5.43
CA MET A 196 6.74 -13.39 4.94
C MET A 196 8.18 -13.24 4.39
N PRO A 197 9.25 -13.73 5.06
CA PRO A 197 10.61 -13.58 4.54
C PRO A 197 10.81 -14.32 3.22
N ILE A 198 10.28 -15.54 3.12
CA ILE A 198 10.36 -16.40 1.93
C ILE A 198 9.59 -15.75 0.76
N MET A 199 8.45 -15.14 1.06
CA MET A 199 7.64 -14.41 0.07
C MET A 199 8.37 -13.17 -0.46
N ALA A 200 9.00 -12.39 0.42
CA ALA A 200 9.79 -11.23 0.03
C ALA A 200 10.98 -11.65 -0.85
N GLU A 201 11.68 -12.73 -0.48
CA GLU A 201 12.75 -13.32 -1.28
C GLU A 201 12.22 -13.84 -2.64
N ALA A 202 11.09 -14.52 -2.67
CA ALA A 202 10.51 -15.02 -3.92
C ALA A 202 10.16 -13.89 -4.89
N LEU A 203 9.59 -12.78 -4.38
CA LEU A 203 9.28 -11.61 -5.20
C LEU A 203 10.53 -10.91 -5.74
N SER A 204 11.66 -10.95 -5.01
CA SER A 204 12.90 -10.29 -5.44
C SER A 204 13.57 -10.95 -6.66
N HIS A 205 13.18 -12.18 -6.99
CA HIS A 205 13.64 -12.90 -8.18
C HIS A 205 12.88 -12.50 -9.46
N HIS A 206 11.89 -11.62 -9.35
CA HIS A 206 11.10 -11.15 -10.48
C HIS A 206 11.34 -9.66 -10.77
N ASP A 207 11.09 -9.27 -12.01
CA ASP A 207 11.08 -7.87 -12.40
C ASP A 207 9.96 -7.12 -11.65
N MET A 208 10.34 -6.09 -10.89
CA MET A 208 9.43 -5.37 -9.98
C MET A 208 8.32 -4.62 -10.72
N GLU A 209 8.60 -4.14 -11.93
CA GLU A 209 7.58 -3.48 -12.74
C GLU A 209 6.52 -4.48 -13.20
N ASN A 210 6.94 -5.68 -13.61
CA ASN A 210 6.03 -6.78 -13.95
C ASN A 210 5.23 -7.24 -12.73
N VAL A 211 5.86 -7.42 -11.57
CA VAL A 211 5.15 -7.77 -10.32
C VAL A 211 4.08 -6.73 -9.99
N ALA A 212 4.42 -5.44 -10.01
CA ALA A 212 3.47 -4.35 -9.74
C ALA A 212 2.31 -4.33 -10.75
N THR A 213 2.62 -4.55 -12.03
CA THR A 213 1.63 -4.60 -13.11
C THR A 213 0.64 -5.74 -12.90
N VAL A 214 1.17 -6.94 -12.64
CA VAL A 214 0.37 -8.15 -12.42
C VAL A 214 -0.50 -8.01 -11.17
N LEU A 215 0.06 -7.50 -10.07
CA LEU A 215 -0.68 -7.26 -8.83
C LEU A 215 -1.84 -6.28 -9.06
N MET A 216 -1.58 -5.12 -9.66
CA MET A 216 -2.61 -4.11 -9.88
C MET A 216 -3.68 -4.58 -10.89
N LYS A 217 -3.28 -5.26 -11.97
CA LYS A 217 -4.21 -5.88 -12.94
C LYS A 217 -5.15 -6.84 -12.22
N GLY A 218 -4.59 -7.75 -11.42
CA GLY A 218 -5.36 -8.75 -10.71
C GLY A 218 -6.34 -8.17 -9.69
N ILE A 219 -5.93 -7.12 -8.97
CA ILE A 219 -6.78 -6.42 -8.02
C ILE A 219 -7.96 -5.72 -8.73
N ILE A 220 -7.70 -5.06 -9.86
CA ILE A 220 -8.74 -4.38 -10.66
C ILE A 220 -9.73 -5.41 -11.23
N GLU A 221 -9.22 -6.53 -11.74
CA GLU A 221 -10.06 -7.64 -12.24
C GLU A 221 -11.02 -8.17 -11.17
N ASP A 222 -10.55 -8.37 -9.94
CA ASP A 222 -11.41 -8.83 -8.84
C ASP A 222 -12.51 -7.84 -8.49
N GLN A 223 -12.18 -6.55 -8.52
CA GLN A 223 -13.18 -5.52 -8.26
C GLN A 223 -14.25 -5.42 -9.35
N SER A 224 -13.89 -5.75 -10.59
CA SER A 224 -14.84 -5.76 -11.70
C SER A 224 -15.89 -6.89 -11.58
N ARG A 225 -15.60 -7.93 -10.78
CA ARG A 225 -16.52 -9.06 -10.58
C ARG A 225 -17.74 -8.65 -9.76
N ARG A 226 -18.93 -9.00 -10.24
CA ARG A 226 -20.20 -8.74 -9.54
C ARG A 226 -20.81 -10.04 -9.00
N PRO A 227 -21.31 -10.05 -7.75
CA PRO A 227 -21.23 -8.98 -6.75
C PRO A 227 -19.84 -8.89 -6.09
N GLN A 228 -19.35 -7.67 -5.88
CA GLN A 228 -18.05 -7.43 -5.25
C GLN A 228 -18.06 -7.82 -3.76
N LYS A 229 -17.09 -8.60 -3.30
CA LYS A 229 -17.03 -9.07 -1.91
C LYS A 229 -16.02 -8.24 -1.09
N TYR A 230 -16.29 -8.09 0.21
CA TYR A 230 -15.37 -7.41 1.13
C TYR A 230 -14.01 -8.11 1.23
N THR A 231 -14.02 -9.43 1.10
CA THR A 231 -12.81 -10.27 1.07
C THR A 231 -11.86 -9.86 -0.06
N ASP A 232 -12.38 -9.38 -1.19
CA ASP A 232 -11.55 -8.95 -2.32
C ASP A 232 -10.78 -7.66 -1.96
N TYR A 233 -11.40 -6.73 -1.22
CA TYR A 233 -10.72 -5.54 -0.71
C TYR A 233 -9.65 -5.89 0.32
N ILE A 234 -9.91 -6.83 1.22
CA ILE A 234 -8.93 -7.27 2.24
C ILE A 234 -7.72 -7.88 1.56
N ARG A 235 -7.94 -8.79 0.61
CA ARG A 235 -6.87 -9.46 -0.14
C ARG A 235 -6.03 -8.44 -0.91
N GLY A 236 -6.68 -7.53 -1.65
CA GLY A 236 -5.97 -6.47 -2.38
C GLY A 236 -5.19 -5.53 -1.45
N ALA A 237 -5.79 -5.09 -0.35
CA ALA A 237 -5.14 -4.22 0.64
C ALA A 237 -3.92 -4.90 1.28
N THR A 238 -4.06 -6.17 1.66
CA THR A 238 -2.99 -6.99 2.25
C THR A 238 -1.82 -7.12 1.28
N LEU A 239 -2.11 -7.50 0.04
CA LEU A 239 -1.11 -7.71 -0.99
C LEU A 239 -0.36 -6.41 -1.32
N ILE A 240 -1.07 -5.30 -1.51
CA ILE A 240 -0.45 -4.00 -1.77
C ILE A 240 0.42 -3.56 -0.59
N THR A 241 -0.08 -3.69 0.64
CA THR A 241 0.66 -3.27 1.85
C THR A 241 1.93 -4.10 2.02
N PHE A 242 1.82 -5.42 1.88
CA PHE A 242 2.96 -6.33 1.95
C PHE A 242 3.98 -5.99 0.85
N CYS A 243 3.56 -5.98 -0.42
CA CYS A 243 4.47 -5.74 -1.55
C CYS A 243 5.11 -4.35 -1.45
N GLY A 244 4.36 -3.31 -1.07
CA GLY A 244 4.90 -1.97 -0.84
C GLY A 244 5.92 -1.91 0.31
N GLY A 245 5.79 -2.77 1.31
CA GLY A 245 6.74 -2.88 2.42
C GLY A 245 7.96 -3.75 2.15
N THR A 246 7.94 -4.60 1.11
CA THR A 246 9.07 -5.51 0.81
C THR A 246 10.29 -4.80 0.20
N SER A 247 10.06 -3.77 -0.62
CA SER A 247 11.13 -3.02 -1.29
C SER A 247 10.64 -1.63 -1.68
N GLU A 248 11.49 -0.62 -1.47
CA GLU A 248 11.23 0.75 -1.93
C GLU A 248 10.96 0.79 -3.45
N HIS A 249 11.73 0.02 -4.23
CA HIS A 249 11.57 -0.03 -5.69
C HIS A 249 10.22 -0.62 -6.09
N LEU A 250 9.77 -1.70 -5.43
CA LEU A 250 8.45 -2.27 -5.70
C LEU A 250 7.33 -1.30 -5.32
N CYS A 251 7.49 -0.58 -4.20
CA CYS A 251 6.54 0.46 -3.80
C CYS A 251 6.41 1.56 -4.87
N GLU A 252 7.54 2.04 -5.41
CA GLU A 252 7.57 3.01 -6.52
C GLU A 252 6.87 2.47 -7.77
N CYS A 253 7.12 1.21 -8.15
CA CYS A 253 6.43 0.57 -9.27
C CYS A 253 4.91 0.48 -9.03
N LEU A 254 4.47 0.15 -7.81
CA LEU A 254 3.04 0.10 -7.47
C LEU A 254 2.37 1.47 -7.57
N VAL A 255 3.03 2.51 -7.04
CA VAL A 255 2.58 3.89 -7.15
C VAL A 255 2.46 4.31 -8.62
N ALA A 256 3.46 3.99 -9.45
CA ALA A 256 3.41 4.25 -10.89
C ALA A 256 2.23 3.54 -11.58
N ARG A 257 1.79 2.39 -11.06
CA ARG A 257 0.60 1.65 -11.49
C ARG A 257 -0.70 2.10 -10.80
N LYS A 258 -0.75 3.31 -10.25
CA LYS A 258 -1.95 3.95 -9.67
C LYS A 258 -2.53 3.22 -8.44
N SER A 259 -1.67 2.56 -7.66
CA SER A 259 -2.06 1.92 -6.40
C SER A 259 -2.68 2.92 -5.41
N ILE A 260 -2.16 4.14 -5.31
CA ILE A 260 -2.68 5.19 -4.40
C ILE A 260 -4.12 5.56 -4.74
N MET A 261 -4.39 5.87 -6.02
CA MET A 261 -5.74 6.13 -6.51
C MET A 261 -6.68 4.99 -6.14
N TRP A 262 -6.27 3.75 -6.45
CA TRP A 262 -7.06 2.57 -6.15
C TRP A 262 -7.36 2.44 -4.65
N CYS A 263 -6.34 2.60 -3.80
CA CYS A 263 -6.49 2.53 -2.35
C CYS A 263 -7.46 3.60 -1.84
N CYS A 264 -7.35 4.86 -2.29
CA CYS A 264 -8.27 5.93 -1.90
C CYS A 264 -9.70 5.64 -2.35
N CYS A 265 -9.92 5.15 -3.58
CA CYS A 265 -11.24 4.72 -4.04
C CYS A 265 -11.80 3.55 -3.23
N ALA A 266 -10.95 2.59 -2.85
CA ALA A 266 -11.32 1.46 -2.02
C ALA A 266 -11.69 1.90 -0.60
N ILE A 267 -10.88 2.76 0.03
CA ILE A 267 -11.18 3.38 1.33
C ILE A 267 -12.53 4.08 1.26
N ARG A 268 -12.74 4.99 0.30
CA ARG A 268 -13.99 5.72 0.12
C ARG A 268 -15.20 4.78 0.03
N THR A 269 -15.08 3.71 -0.75
CA THR A 269 -16.12 2.69 -0.91
C THR A 269 -16.39 1.94 0.40
N LEU A 270 -15.34 1.60 1.14
CA LEU A 270 -15.44 0.92 2.41
C LEU A 270 -16.01 1.84 3.50
N VAL A 271 -15.66 3.13 3.56
CA VAL A 271 -16.19 4.05 4.59
C VAL A 271 -17.65 4.48 4.32
N SER A 272 -18.03 4.67 3.05
CA SER A 272 -19.35 5.18 2.65
C SER A 272 -20.52 4.19 2.80
N LYS A 273 -20.27 2.89 2.73
CA LYS A 273 -21.35 1.90 2.82
C LYS A 273 -21.89 1.80 4.26
N SER A 274 -23.08 2.36 4.51
CA SER A 274 -23.79 2.37 5.81
C SER A 274 -24.64 1.11 6.09
N LYS A 275 -24.36 -0.02 5.43
CA LYS A 275 -25.20 -1.23 5.57
C LYS A 275 -25.14 -1.79 7.00
N ARG A 276 -26.24 -2.41 7.44
CA ARG A 276 -26.25 -3.27 8.65
C ARG A 276 -25.33 -4.46 8.38
N TYR A 277 -24.12 -4.40 8.90
CA TYR A 277 -23.12 -5.45 8.75
C TYR A 277 -23.26 -6.50 9.83
N SER A 278 -22.98 -7.75 9.48
CA SER A 278 -22.66 -8.75 10.51
C SER A 278 -21.35 -8.36 11.23
N GLN A 279 -21.16 -8.85 12.46
CA GLN A 279 -19.96 -8.58 13.24
C GLN A 279 -18.67 -9.05 12.53
N GLY A 280 -18.74 -10.16 11.78
CA GLY A 280 -17.62 -10.65 10.96
C GLY A 280 -17.26 -9.67 9.84
N GLN A 281 -18.26 -9.16 9.11
CA GLN A 281 -18.05 -8.17 8.05
C GLN A 281 -17.48 -6.85 8.58
N MET A 282 -17.87 -6.42 9.78
CA MET A 282 -17.30 -5.22 10.41
C MET A 282 -15.80 -5.38 10.71
N ARG A 283 -15.40 -6.52 11.28
CA ARG A 283 -13.98 -6.82 11.55
C ARG A 283 -13.15 -6.88 10.26
N ALA A 284 -13.70 -7.57 9.25
CA ALA A 284 -13.06 -7.73 7.95
C ALA A 284 -12.88 -6.36 7.24
N ARG A 285 -13.92 -5.52 7.26
CA ARG A 285 -13.87 -4.13 6.78
C ARG A 285 -12.82 -3.31 7.52
N GLY A 286 -12.75 -3.44 8.84
CA GLY A 286 -11.80 -2.67 9.63
C GLY A 286 -10.34 -3.03 9.34
N THR A 287 -10.08 -4.32 9.16
CA THR A 287 -8.77 -4.83 8.74
C THR A 287 -8.36 -4.29 7.36
N ALA A 288 -9.27 -4.31 6.38
CA ALA A 288 -9.00 -3.72 5.06
C ALA A 288 -8.68 -2.22 5.16
N LEU A 289 -9.47 -1.46 5.91
CA LEU A 289 -9.25 -0.02 6.09
C LEU A 289 -7.89 0.26 6.72
N GLN A 290 -7.52 -0.49 7.76
CA GLN A 290 -6.23 -0.35 8.43
C GLN A 290 -5.06 -0.54 7.45
N HIS A 291 -5.08 -1.62 6.65
CA HIS A 291 -4.04 -1.86 5.65
C HIS A 291 -4.00 -0.76 4.58
N LEU A 292 -5.15 -0.35 4.05
CA LEU A 292 -5.21 0.70 3.02
C LEU A 292 -4.72 2.05 3.53
N PHE A 293 -5.12 2.46 4.75
CA PHE A 293 -4.63 3.69 5.37
C PHE A 293 -3.12 3.61 5.61
N ALA A 294 -2.62 2.47 6.11
CA ALA A 294 -1.19 2.28 6.33
C ALA A 294 -0.37 2.39 5.06
N TYR A 295 -0.81 1.74 3.98
CA TYR A 295 -0.12 1.82 2.70
C TYR A 295 -0.09 3.24 2.14
N VAL A 296 -1.24 3.94 2.10
CA VAL A 296 -1.30 5.31 1.56
C VAL A 296 -0.50 6.28 2.42
N HIS A 297 -0.53 6.12 3.74
CA HIS A 297 0.27 6.92 4.66
C HIS A 297 1.77 6.72 4.42
N GLU A 298 2.24 5.47 4.35
CA GLU A 298 3.66 5.17 4.16
C GLU A 298 4.16 5.62 2.78
N ALA A 299 3.39 5.35 1.72
CA ALA A 299 3.73 5.83 0.39
C ALA A 299 3.71 7.37 0.30
N GLY A 300 2.80 8.03 1.03
CA GLY A 300 2.74 9.48 1.17
C GLY A 300 3.86 10.08 2.02
N ARG A 301 4.43 9.31 2.94
CA ARG A 301 5.63 9.70 3.71
C ARG A 301 6.89 9.63 2.87
N ALA A 302 7.00 8.63 2.01
CA ALA A 302 8.13 8.50 1.09
C ALA A 302 8.21 9.67 0.09
N TYR A 303 7.06 10.09 -0.46
CA TYR A 303 7.01 11.16 -1.47
C TYR A 303 5.77 12.06 -1.32
N VAL A 304 5.97 13.38 -1.27
CA VAL A 304 4.88 14.38 -1.12
C VAL A 304 3.81 14.25 -2.20
N TYR A 305 4.19 13.85 -3.42
CA TYR A 305 3.26 13.72 -4.54
C TYR A 305 2.31 12.55 -4.40
N ASN A 306 2.72 11.47 -3.75
CA ASN A 306 1.83 10.36 -3.45
C ASN A 306 0.74 10.84 -2.49
N PHE A 307 1.12 11.66 -1.51
CA PHE A 307 0.15 12.27 -0.60
C PHE A 307 -0.77 13.28 -1.33
N ALA A 308 -0.21 14.13 -2.19
CA ALA A 308 -1.00 15.06 -3.00
C ALA A 308 -1.98 14.32 -3.94
N GLU A 309 -1.57 13.22 -4.56
CA GLU A 309 -2.43 12.33 -5.36
C GLU A 309 -3.54 11.72 -4.48
N ALA A 310 -3.21 11.20 -3.30
CA ALA A 310 -4.20 10.68 -2.36
C ALA A 310 -5.27 11.73 -2.02
N LEU A 311 -4.87 12.98 -1.78
CA LEU A 311 -5.78 14.09 -1.54
C LEU A 311 -6.70 14.40 -2.75
N GLU A 312 -6.24 14.22 -4.00
CA GLU A 312 -7.12 14.34 -5.18
C GLU A 312 -8.27 13.33 -5.15
N PHE A 313 -8.04 12.16 -4.55
CA PHE A 313 -9.01 11.08 -4.44
C PHE A 313 -9.76 11.07 -3.10
N HIS A 314 -9.96 12.25 -2.49
CA HIS A 314 -10.75 12.45 -1.28
C HIS A 314 -10.25 11.63 -0.07
N PHE A 315 -8.95 11.36 0.00
CA PHE A 315 -8.36 10.58 1.09
C PHE A 315 -8.67 11.22 2.46
N LEU A 316 -8.45 12.53 2.58
CA LEU A 316 -8.65 13.24 3.84
C LEU A 316 -10.12 13.29 4.28
N GLU A 317 -11.08 13.38 3.35
CA GLU A 317 -12.51 13.22 3.69
C GLU A 317 -12.78 11.83 4.26
N SER A 318 -12.16 10.81 3.68
CA SER A 318 -12.32 9.42 4.10
C SER A 318 -11.65 9.12 5.43
N VAL A 319 -10.62 9.88 5.82
CA VAL A 319 -9.94 9.81 7.14
C VAL A 319 -10.87 10.26 8.26
N LEU A 320 -11.81 11.17 7.99
CA LEU A 320 -12.68 11.77 9.00
C LEU A 320 -13.93 10.94 9.31
N MET A 321 -14.25 9.95 8.50
CA MET A 321 -15.45 9.11 8.70
C MET A 321 -15.26 8.01 9.78
N PRO A 322 -14.11 7.32 9.87
CA PRO A 322 -13.85 6.34 10.92
C PRO A 322 -13.29 6.99 12.19
N LYS A 323 -13.74 6.54 13.37
CA LYS A 323 -13.30 7.11 14.67
C LYS A 323 -12.26 6.29 15.43
N PHE A 324 -11.83 5.15 14.89
CA PHE A 324 -11.20 4.09 15.70
C PHE A 324 -9.76 3.73 15.32
N TYR A 325 -9.13 4.43 14.37
CA TYR A 325 -7.77 4.09 13.93
C TYR A 325 -6.79 5.18 14.34
N ASP A 326 -5.80 4.81 15.14
CA ASP A 326 -4.74 5.72 15.59
C ASP A 326 -3.92 6.28 14.42
N ILE A 327 -3.75 5.50 13.35
CA ILE A 327 -3.06 5.94 12.13
C ILE A 327 -3.70 7.18 11.48
N LEU A 328 -4.97 7.47 11.75
CA LEU A 328 -5.64 8.67 11.23
C LEU A 328 -5.08 9.94 11.86
N VAL A 329 -4.64 9.87 13.12
CA VAL A 329 -3.94 10.97 13.79
C VAL A 329 -2.62 11.25 13.08
N GLU A 330 -1.85 10.20 12.78
CA GLU A 330 -0.58 10.31 12.06
C GLU A 330 -0.77 10.88 10.65
N VAL A 331 -1.81 10.44 9.93
CA VAL A 331 -2.16 10.98 8.60
C VAL A 331 -2.47 12.48 8.66
N LEU A 332 -3.19 12.94 9.68
CA LEU A 332 -3.50 14.36 9.87
C LEU A 332 -2.23 15.16 10.24
N GLU A 333 -1.37 14.64 11.12
CA GLU A 333 -0.08 15.26 11.45
C GLU A 333 0.85 15.35 10.23
N HIS A 334 0.84 14.33 9.38
CA HIS A 334 1.56 14.33 8.11
C HIS A 334 0.98 15.37 7.14
N ALA A 335 -0.35 15.47 7.07
CA ALA A 335 -1.01 16.52 6.28
C ALA A 335 -0.60 17.92 6.75
N GLU A 336 -0.66 18.18 8.07
CA GLU A 336 -0.25 19.45 8.71
C GLU A 336 1.17 19.82 8.30
N THR A 337 2.10 18.87 8.38
CA THR A 337 3.51 19.05 8.01
C THR A 337 3.65 19.44 6.54
N LEU A 338 2.93 18.75 5.65
CA LEU A 338 3.06 18.92 4.20
C LEU A 338 2.34 20.15 3.64
N THR A 339 1.60 20.91 4.45
CA THR A 339 0.98 22.19 4.03
C THR A 339 1.99 23.27 3.60
N ILE A 340 3.29 23.04 3.79
CA ILE A 340 4.36 23.89 3.24
C ILE A 340 4.53 23.73 1.72
N TYR A 341 3.95 22.68 1.15
CA TYR A 341 3.92 22.43 -0.29
C TYR A 341 2.62 22.94 -0.88
N ARG A 342 2.74 23.69 -1.97
CA ARG A 342 1.62 24.33 -2.66
C ARG A 342 0.57 23.32 -3.09
N SER A 343 1.01 22.21 -3.68
CA SER A 343 0.16 21.14 -4.18
C SER A 343 -0.68 20.49 -3.07
N VAL A 344 -0.10 20.29 -1.90
CA VAL A 344 -0.79 19.72 -0.74
C VAL A 344 -1.75 20.76 -0.14
N LEU A 345 -1.26 21.95 0.21
CA LEU A 345 -2.05 23.03 0.81
C LEU A 345 -3.30 23.34 -0.01
N ARG A 346 -3.16 23.47 -1.34
CA ARG A 346 -4.30 23.75 -2.23
C ARG A 346 -5.38 22.69 -2.18
N ARG A 347 -5.01 21.42 -2.02
CA ARG A 347 -5.96 20.31 -1.96
C ARG A 347 -6.61 20.22 -0.60
N ILE A 348 -5.86 20.43 0.48
CA ILE A 348 -6.42 20.46 1.83
C ILE A 348 -7.40 21.62 1.99
N LEU A 349 -7.09 22.82 1.47
CA LEU A 349 -8.04 23.94 1.45
C LEU A 349 -9.36 23.61 0.75
N ARG A 350 -9.33 22.84 -0.34
CA ARG A 350 -10.56 22.34 -0.99
C ARG A 350 -11.30 21.35 -0.10
N THR A 351 -10.58 20.44 0.54
CA THR A 351 -11.16 19.48 1.47
C THR A 351 -11.80 20.16 2.67
N VAL A 352 -11.13 21.12 3.31
CA VAL A 352 -11.67 21.90 4.44
C VAL A 352 -13.01 22.55 4.05
N LYS A 353 -13.05 23.24 2.90
CA LYS A 353 -14.29 23.87 2.37
C LYS A 353 -15.41 22.85 2.10
N HIS A 354 -15.08 21.60 1.78
CA HIS A 354 -16.05 20.55 1.51
C HIS A 354 -16.52 19.82 2.77
N VAL A 355 -15.62 19.64 3.74
CA VAL A 355 -15.82 18.86 4.97
C VAL A 355 -16.59 19.62 6.04
N ASP A 356 -16.75 20.95 5.94
CA ASP A 356 -17.56 21.76 6.85
C ASP A 356 -18.95 21.15 7.16
N LYS A 357 -19.52 20.39 6.22
CA LYS A 357 -20.81 19.67 6.37
C LYS A 357 -20.77 18.47 7.33
N PHE A 358 -19.60 17.89 7.57
CA PHE A 358 -19.39 16.68 8.37
C PHE A 358 -18.71 16.97 9.71
N GLU A 359 -18.27 18.21 9.96
CA GLU A 359 -17.55 18.57 11.18
C GLU A 359 -18.34 18.28 12.45
N SER A 360 -19.66 18.48 12.42
CA SER A 360 -20.56 18.16 13.55
C SER A 360 -20.53 16.68 13.95
N THR A 361 -20.07 15.79 13.06
CA THR A 361 -19.99 14.36 13.31
C THR A 361 -18.66 13.92 13.93
N LEU A 362 -17.62 14.77 13.92
CA LEU A 362 -16.31 14.43 14.47
C LEU A 362 -16.39 14.21 15.99
N GLY A 363 -17.11 15.08 16.71
CA GLY A 363 -17.21 15.06 18.16
C GLY A 363 -15.89 15.50 18.82
N GLU A 364 -15.58 14.93 19.99
CA GLU A 364 -14.35 15.20 20.75
C GLU A 364 -13.32 14.07 20.59
N GLY A 365 -12.03 14.38 20.74
CA GLY A 365 -10.93 13.40 20.71
C GLY A 365 -9.73 13.83 19.87
N ARG A 366 -8.71 12.97 19.80
CA ARG A 366 -7.42 13.26 19.12
C ARG A 366 -7.60 13.58 17.63
N ILE A 367 -8.46 12.84 16.93
CA ILE A 367 -8.74 13.06 15.49
C ILE A 367 -9.37 14.44 15.28
N ALA A 368 -10.37 14.80 16.10
CA ALA A 368 -11.02 16.11 16.02
C ALA A 368 -10.03 17.24 16.33
N GLN A 369 -9.21 17.09 17.38
CA GLN A 369 -8.18 18.06 17.73
C GLN A 369 -7.20 18.29 16.58
N ARG A 370 -6.72 17.22 15.93
CA ARG A 370 -5.84 17.32 14.76
C ARG A 370 -6.52 17.96 13.56
N TRP A 371 -7.75 17.55 13.26
CA TRP A 371 -8.52 18.17 12.18
C TRP A 371 -8.64 19.69 12.36
N TYR A 372 -9.00 20.16 13.57
CA TYR A 372 -9.09 21.60 13.84
C TYR A 372 -7.73 22.30 13.82
N CYS A 373 -6.64 21.63 14.19
CA CYS A 373 -5.29 22.17 14.03
C CYS A 373 -4.93 22.36 12.56
N LEU A 374 -5.15 21.33 11.74
CA LEU A 374 -4.96 21.37 10.29
C LEU A 374 -5.76 22.50 9.65
N LYS A 375 -7.09 22.55 9.93
CA LYS A 375 -7.98 23.61 9.42
C LYS A 375 -7.48 25.01 9.73
N ARG A 376 -7.05 25.25 10.98
CA ARG A 376 -6.50 26.55 11.39
C ARG A 376 -5.23 26.87 10.63
N LEU A 377 -4.32 25.90 10.51
CA LEU A 377 -3.04 26.08 9.82
C LEU A 377 -3.22 26.38 8.33
N ASP A 378 -4.15 25.68 7.67
CA ASP A 378 -4.45 25.91 6.26
C ASP A 378 -5.02 27.30 6.02
N LEU A 379 -5.95 27.76 6.87
CA LEU A 379 -6.54 29.10 6.78
C LEU A 379 -5.49 30.20 7.03
N GLU A 380 -4.53 29.97 7.92
CA GLU A 380 -3.40 30.88 8.13
C GLU A 380 -2.51 30.99 6.87
N ARG A 381 -2.37 29.88 6.13
CA ARG A 381 -1.48 29.78 4.96
C ARG A 381 -2.17 30.17 3.64
N GLU A 382 -3.50 30.20 3.58
CA GLU A 382 -4.27 30.56 2.39
C GLU A 382 -3.88 31.93 1.79
N PRO A 383 -3.68 33.01 2.57
CA PRO A 383 -3.27 34.30 2.01
C PRO A 383 -1.91 34.25 1.29
N GLY A 384 -0.94 33.54 1.87
CA GLY A 384 0.39 33.37 1.27
C GLY A 384 0.34 32.55 -0.02
N LEU A 385 -0.49 31.50 -0.04
CA LEU A 385 -0.77 30.75 -1.28
C LEU A 385 -1.37 31.64 -2.36
N HIS A 386 -2.37 32.46 -2.00
CA HIS A 386 -3.02 33.35 -2.96
C HIS A 386 -2.07 34.42 -3.49
N GLN A 387 -1.25 35.02 -2.62
CA GLN A 387 -0.25 36.00 -3.02
C GLN A 387 0.81 35.38 -3.95
N TYR A 388 1.28 34.18 -3.64
CA TYR A 388 2.21 33.45 -4.49
C TYR A 388 1.60 33.13 -5.86
N ASP A 389 0.38 32.60 -5.90
CA ASP A 389 -0.33 32.32 -7.16
C ASP A 389 -0.54 33.60 -7.98
N LEU A 390 -0.86 34.73 -7.35
CA LEU A 390 -0.97 36.03 -8.02
C LEU A 390 0.38 36.55 -8.53
N LYS A 391 1.47 36.33 -7.80
CA LYS A 391 2.81 36.81 -8.17
C LYS A 391 3.42 35.98 -9.29
N GLU A 392 3.49 34.68 -9.09
CA GLU A 392 4.16 33.76 -10.02
C GLU A 392 3.34 33.50 -11.26
N SER A 393 2.01 33.44 -11.11
CA SER A 393 1.15 33.06 -12.22
C SER A 393 0.10 34.08 -12.59
N LYS A 394 0.02 35.24 -11.91
CA LYS A 394 -1.12 36.17 -12.03
C LYS A 394 -2.47 35.46 -11.82
N GLY A 395 -2.45 34.34 -11.07
CA GLY A 395 -3.60 33.44 -10.90
C GLY A 395 -3.83 32.44 -12.04
N LEU A 396 -2.92 32.31 -13.01
CA LEU A 396 -3.06 31.52 -14.23
C LEU A 396 -2.21 30.23 -14.22
N PHE A 397 -2.35 29.35 -15.21
CA PHE A 397 -1.63 28.07 -15.31
C PHE A 397 -0.42 28.16 -16.24
N ILE A 398 0.80 27.88 -15.75
CA ILE A 398 2.03 27.99 -16.56
C ILE A 398 2.40 26.64 -17.17
N CYS A 399 2.64 26.61 -18.49
CA CYS A 399 3.17 25.45 -19.20
C CYS A 399 4.68 25.29 -18.91
N GLU A 400 5.11 24.06 -18.60
CA GLU A 400 6.51 23.74 -18.31
C GLU A 400 7.36 23.56 -19.58
N ASN A 401 6.78 23.57 -20.79
CA ASN A 401 7.57 23.66 -22.01
C ASN A 401 8.15 25.09 -22.15
N TRP A 402 9.48 25.21 -22.15
CA TRP A 402 10.19 26.49 -22.21
C TRP A 402 9.99 27.23 -23.53
N GLU A 403 9.72 26.49 -24.61
CA GLU A 403 9.48 27.02 -25.95
C GLU A 403 7.98 27.26 -26.21
N CYS A 404 7.12 27.14 -25.21
CA CYS A 404 5.68 27.38 -25.38
C CYS A 404 5.43 28.87 -25.72
N PRO A 405 4.97 29.24 -26.93
CA PRO A 405 4.61 30.62 -27.26
C PRO A 405 3.34 31.06 -26.51
N ASN A 406 2.56 30.09 -26.01
CA ASN A 406 1.38 30.31 -25.17
C ASN A 406 1.71 30.24 -23.67
N LYS A 407 2.98 30.38 -23.27
CA LYS A 407 3.34 30.40 -21.84
C LYS A 407 2.63 31.53 -21.08
N ASP A 408 2.29 32.60 -21.80
CA ASP A 408 1.51 33.74 -21.30
C ASP A 408 0.02 33.69 -21.69
N VAL A 409 -0.37 32.80 -22.61
CA VAL A 409 -1.75 32.63 -23.12
C VAL A 409 -2.37 31.41 -22.44
N ASN A 410 -2.89 31.67 -21.25
CA ASN A 410 -3.19 30.67 -20.24
C ASN A 410 -4.55 29.96 -20.42
N PRO A 411 -4.62 28.63 -20.50
CA PRO A 411 -5.85 27.89 -20.22
C PRO A 411 -6.16 27.90 -18.71
N ILE A 412 -7.44 27.81 -18.34
CA ILE A 412 -7.92 27.76 -16.93
C ILE A 412 -7.44 26.47 -16.22
N SER A 413 -6.93 25.48 -16.96
CA SER A 413 -6.53 24.17 -16.44
C SER A 413 -5.36 23.57 -17.23
N PRO A 414 -4.46 22.79 -16.60
CA PRO A 414 -3.53 21.93 -17.32
C PRO A 414 -4.31 20.94 -18.20
N SER A 415 -3.84 20.74 -19.44
CA SER A 415 -4.41 19.71 -20.31
C SER A 415 -3.82 18.32 -20.07
N GLN A 416 -2.54 18.25 -19.65
CA GLN A 416 -1.77 17.01 -19.52
C GLN A 416 -0.73 17.11 -18.41
N ARG A 417 -0.45 15.96 -17.78
CA ARG A 417 0.70 15.72 -16.88
C ARG A 417 1.59 14.66 -17.51
N CYS A 418 2.90 14.75 -17.33
CA CYS A 418 3.79 13.65 -17.70
C CYS A 418 3.42 12.36 -16.92
N GLY A 419 3.21 11.25 -17.61
CA GLY A 419 2.87 9.97 -16.98
C GLY A 419 4.00 9.38 -16.11
N GLY A 420 5.25 9.74 -16.38
CA GLY A 420 6.42 9.28 -15.61
C GLY A 420 6.67 10.11 -14.35
N TRP A 421 6.65 11.44 -14.45
CA TRP A 421 6.99 12.33 -13.34
C TRP A 421 5.80 12.97 -12.63
N SER A 422 4.60 13.01 -13.25
CA SER A 422 3.37 13.68 -12.77
C SER A 422 3.48 15.16 -12.38
N ASN A 423 4.69 15.70 -12.32
CA ASN A 423 5.06 17.02 -11.79
C ASN A 423 5.30 18.06 -12.89
N VAL A 424 5.33 17.62 -14.15
CA VAL A 424 5.51 18.49 -15.31
C VAL A 424 4.16 18.61 -16.01
N MET A 425 3.67 19.85 -16.12
CA MET A 425 2.33 20.15 -16.65
C MET A 425 2.42 20.90 -17.96
N TYR A 426 1.58 20.49 -18.92
CA TYR A 426 1.56 21.07 -20.26
C TYR A 426 0.18 21.65 -20.59
N CYS A 427 0.18 22.78 -21.28
CA CYS A 427 -1.05 23.41 -21.78
C CYS A 427 -1.69 22.64 -22.94
N SER A 428 -0.93 21.80 -23.66
CA SER A 428 -1.47 20.85 -24.66
C SER A 428 -0.60 19.58 -24.81
N PRO A 429 -1.13 18.47 -25.36
CA PRO A 429 -0.36 17.27 -25.72
C PRO A 429 0.77 17.54 -26.73
N GLU A 430 0.61 18.53 -27.60
CA GLU A 430 1.59 18.94 -28.60
C GLU A 430 2.83 19.53 -27.92
N TYR A 431 2.64 20.39 -26.92
CA TYR A 431 3.76 20.97 -26.17
C TYR A 431 4.50 19.94 -25.33
N GLN A 432 3.80 18.95 -24.79
CA GLN A 432 4.45 17.80 -24.16
C GLN A 432 5.31 17.05 -25.16
N LYS A 433 4.80 16.76 -26.36
CA LYS A 433 5.55 16.04 -27.41
C LYS A 433 6.78 16.81 -27.88
N VAL A 434 6.69 18.14 -27.99
CA VAL A 434 7.81 19.01 -28.39
C VAL A 434 8.91 18.96 -27.33
N ASP A 435 8.56 19.23 -26.07
CA ASP A 435 9.51 19.19 -24.95
C ASP A 435 10.10 17.79 -24.74
N TRP A 436 9.30 16.74 -24.95
CA TRP A 436 9.77 15.34 -24.92
C TRP A 436 10.78 15.01 -26.03
N LYS A 437 10.73 15.68 -27.17
CA LYS A 437 11.63 15.42 -28.31
C LYS A 437 12.81 16.37 -28.38
N ALA A 438 12.78 17.48 -27.65
CA ALA A 438 13.85 18.48 -27.65
C ALA A 438 15.16 17.90 -27.11
N VAL A 439 16.29 18.33 -27.71
CA VAL A 439 17.63 17.95 -27.25
C VAL A 439 17.89 18.61 -25.90
N GLY A 440 18.07 17.79 -24.86
CA GLY A 440 18.12 18.27 -23.46
C GLY A 440 16.75 18.60 -22.85
N GLY A 441 15.65 18.30 -23.56
CA GLY A 441 14.27 18.53 -23.09
C GLY A 441 13.80 17.53 -22.03
N HIS A 442 12.49 17.57 -21.72
CA HIS A 442 11.91 16.78 -20.62
C HIS A 442 12.18 15.28 -20.69
N ARG A 443 12.38 14.67 -21.87
CA ARG A 443 12.74 13.24 -21.96
C ARG A 443 14.07 12.92 -21.29
N LEU A 444 15.09 13.78 -21.43
CA LEU A 444 16.41 13.51 -20.87
C LEU A 444 16.37 13.62 -19.35
N THR A 445 15.69 14.64 -18.82
CA THR A 445 15.47 14.80 -17.38
C THR A 445 14.55 13.71 -16.83
N CYS A 446 13.47 13.35 -17.52
CA CYS A 446 12.58 12.26 -17.11
C CYS A 446 13.28 10.89 -17.09
N LEU A 447 14.23 10.63 -18.00
CA LEU A 447 14.99 9.37 -18.08
C LEU A 447 16.20 9.33 -17.13
N GLN A 448 17.00 10.40 -17.05
CA GLN A 448 18.17 10.47 -16.16
C GLN A 448 17.77 10.58 -14.68
N ASN A 449 16.64 11.23 -14.42
CA ASN A 449 16.10 11.42 -13.10
C ASN A 449 14.79 10.64 -12.92
N GLY A 450 14.63 9.48 -13.56
CA GLY A 450 13.45 8.61 -13.49
C GLY A 450 13.09 8.11 -12.08
N LYS A 451 13.87 8.48 -11.06
CA LYS A 451 13.44 8.44 -9.66
C LYS A 451 12.55 9.65 -9.38
N PRO A 452 11.34 9.49 -8.82
CA PRO A 452 10.47 10.62 -8.48
C PRO A 452 11.27 11.67 -7.69
N HIS A 453 11.62 12.77 -8.36
CA HIS A 453 12.22 13.90 -7.69
C HIS A 453 11.14 14.45 -6.78
N GLY A 454 11.38 14.37 -5.48
CA GLY A 454 10.35 14.47 -4.45
C GLY A 454 9.61 15.80 -4.35
N ILE A 455 9.97 16.82 -5.15
CA ILE A 455 9.31 18.15 -5.16
C ILE A 455 9.46 18.75 -6.58
N SER A 456 8.38 19.32 -7.13
CA SER A 456 8.32 20.07 -8.39
C SER A 456 8.92 21.47 -8.21
N CYS A 457 9.32 22.11 -9.30
CA CYS A 457 9.89 23.46 -9.26
C CYS A 457 8.92 24.45 -8.59
N VAL A 458 7.63 24.39 -8.93
CA VAL A 458 6.60 25.26 -8.36
C VAL A 458 6.40 25.01 -6.87
N ASP A 459 6.37 23.75 -6.43
CA ASP A 459 6.26 23.42 -5.00
C ASP A 459 7.52 23.83 -4.22
N TYR A 460 8.70 23.69 -4.82
CA TYR A 460 9.96 24.10 -4.22
C TYR A 460 10.03 25.62 -4.05
N ASN A 461 9.68 26.39 -5.09
CA ASN A 461 9.70 27.85 -5.02
C ASN A 461 8.69 28.39 -4.01
N PHE A 462 7.48 27.82 -3.97
CA PHE A 462 6.49 28.14 -2.95
C PHE A 462 7.01 27.84 -1.55
N PHE A 463 7.61 26.66 -1.38
CA PHE A 463 8.24 26.27 -0.12
C PHE A 463 9.33 27.26 0.32
N ILE A 464 10.21 27.70 -0.58
CA ILE A 464 11.26 28.70 -0.27
C ILE A 464 10.63 30.05 0.13
N GLU A 465 9.60 30.52 -0.59
CA GLU A 465 8.90 31.76 -0.24
C GLU A 465 8.22 31.66 1.14
N ARG A 466 7.63 30.50 1.44
CA ARG A 466 7.05 30.24 2.76
C ARG A 466 8.10 30.24 3.85
N CYS A 467 9.23 29.57 3.64
CA CYS A 467 10.34 29.57 4.59
C CYS A 467 10.86 30.97 4.86
N GLY A 468 11.02 31.80 3.82
CA GLY A 468 11.40 33.20 3.97
C GLY A 468 10.38 34.01 4.79
N THR A 469 9.08 33.72 4.64
CA THR A 469 8.02 34.35 5.44
C THR A 469 8.11 33.94 6.91
N ASP A 470 8.22 32.63 7.18
CA ASP A 470 8.36 32.11 8.54
C ASP A 470 9.63 32.64 9.24
N ILE A 471 10.76 32.75 8.51
CA ILE A 471 12.00 33.35 9.03
C ILE A 471 11.79 34.81 9.46
N ARG A 472 11.05 35.60 8.66
CA ARG A 472 10.74 37.00 9.01
C ARG A 472 9.83 37.09 10.23
N ILE A 473 8.84 36.21 10.33
CA ILE A 473 7.94 36.13 11.50
C ILE A 473 8.73 35.78 12.77
N HIS A 474 9.73 34.89 12.67
CA HIS A 474 10.52 34.41 13.81
C HIS A 474 11.86 35.14 13.97
N LEU A 475 12.03 36.33 13.40
CA LEU A 475 13.32 37.03 13.37
C LEU A 475 13.90 37.31 14.77
N ASP A 476 13.04 37.67 15.73
CA ASP A 476 13.48 37.96 17.09
C ASP A 476 13.97 36.70 17.84
N LEU A 477 13.37 35.55 17.57
CA LEU A 477 13.85 34.27 18.07
C LEU A 477 15.21 33.91 17.46
N ILE A 478 15.38 34.14 16.15
CA ILE A 478 16.66 33.92 15.46
C ILE A 478 17.77 34.80 16.07
N ARG A 479 17.46 36.07 16.35
CA ARG A 479 18.38 37.00 17.04
C ARG A 479 18.76 36.49 18.43
N ALA A 480 17.80 36.03 19.21
CA ALA A 480 18.03 35.50 20.55
C ALA A 480 18.91 34.24 20.51
N LEU A 481 18.63 33.30 19.61
CA LEU A 481 19.43 32.08 19.43
C LEU A 481 20.87 32.39 19.01
N ARG A 482 21.06 33.38 18.12
CA ARG A 482 22.38 33.85 17.73
C ARG A 482 23.14 34.49 18.88
N ALA A 483 22.49 35.35 19.66
CA ALA A 483 23.12 35.99 20.81
C ALA A 483 23.56 34.94 21.85
N GLN A 484 22.73 33.92 22.09
CA GLN A 484 23.08 32.81 22.96
C GLN A 484 24.31 32.05 22.45
N ASP A 485 24.31 31.65 21.17
CA ASP A 485 25.41 30.91 20.56
C ASP A 485 26.72 31.71 20.55
N LEU A 486 26.66 33.03 20.27
CA LEU A 486 27.83 33.91 20.36
C LEU A 486 28.40 34.00 21.78
N ASN A 487 27.55 34.01 22.81
CA ASN A 487 28.00 33.99 24.20
C ASN A 487 28.67 32.65 24.56
N GLU A 488 28.15 31.54 24.04
CA GLU A 488 28.76 30.21 24.20
C GLU A 488 30.12 30.12 23.48
N GLN A 489 30.30 30.88 22.40
CA GLN A 489 31.55 30.98 21.63
C GLN A 489 32.54 32.05 22.14
N ALA A 490 32.27 32.75 23.25
CA ALA A 490 33.01 33.96 23.69
C ALA A 490 34.52 33.78 23.99
N GLY A 491 35.06 32.57 23.88
CA GLY A 491 36.51 32.27 23.97
C GLY A 491 37.18 31.81 22.66
N ASN A 492 36.44 31.70 21.56
CA ASN A 492 36.98 31.26 20.27
C ASN A 492 37.52 32.44 19.46
N SER A 493 38.77 32.37 19.03
CA SER A 493 39.42 33.41 18.22
C SER A 493 38.84 33.57 16.81
N GLU A 494 38.09 32.56 16.33
CA GLU A 494 37.35 32.57 15.07
C GLU A 494 35.91 32.12 15.32
N PRO A 495 34.96 33.04 15.58
CA PRO A 495 33.57 32.69 15.77
C PRO A 495 32.99 32.09 14.49
N VAL A 496 32.28 30.97 14.64
CA VAL A 496 31.69 30.22 13.54
C VAL A 496 30.23 30.63 13.37
N ALA A 497 29.70 30.48 12.15
CA ALA A 497 28.32 30.83 11.86
C ALA A 497 27.35 30.07 12.80
N THR A 498 26.37 30.78 13.37
CA THR A 498 25.31 30.13 14.16
C THR A 498 24.45 29.29 13.23
N VAL A 499 24.27 28.01 13.57
CA VAL A 499 23.41 27.12 12.80
C VAL A 499 22.07 26.97 13.51
N ILE A 500 20.99 27.31 12.81
CA ILE A 500 19.62 27.19 13.33
C ILE A 500 18.87 26.15 12.51
N VAL A 501 18.33 25.15 13.18
CA VAL A 501 17.42 24.17 12.58
C VAL A 501 16.00 24.68 12.68
N MET A 502 15.39 24.85 11.52
CA MET A 502 14.00 25.24 11.32
C MET A 502 13.17 23.99 10.99
N SER A 503 12.43 23.48 11.97
CA SER A 503 11.71 22.23 11.86
C SER A 503 10.22 22.45 11.66
N TYR A 504 9.69 21.86 10.59
CA TYR A 504 8.25 21.72 10.35
C TYR A 504 7.68 20.45 11.00
N SER A 505 8.44 19.83 11.93
CA SER A 505 8.10 18.55 12.54
C SER A 505 7.28 18.68 13.82
N GLY A 506 6.10 18.07 13.82
CA GLY A 506 5.37 17.65 15.02
C GLY A 506 4.09 18.41 15.35
N PRO A 507 3.45 18.08 16.49
CA PRO A 507 2.17 18.64 16.91
C PRO A 507 2.22 20.17 17.08
N GLY A 508 1.37 20.92 16.36
CA GLY A 508 1.04 22.30 16.70
C GLY A 508 1.30 23.36 15.62
N ASN A 509 1.04 24.61 16.01
CA ASN A 509 0.85 25.78 15.15
C ASN A 509 2.10 26.40 14.51
N GLY A 510 3.23 25.70 14.39
CA GLY A 510 4.39 26.44 13.94
C GLY A 510 5.67 25.70 13.68
N VAL A 511 6.55 26.51 13.12
CA VAL A 511 7.95 26.23 12.90
C VAL A 511 8.67 26.21 14.25
N LYS A 512 9.39 25.13 14.54
CA LYS A 512 10.29 25.06 15.70
C LYS A 512 11.69 25.48 15.26
N MET A 513 12.30 26.43 15.96
CA MET A 513 13.68 26.85 15.69
C MET A 513 14.58 26.53 16.87
N LEU A 514 15.68 25.84 16.62
CA LEU A 514 16.66 25.45 17.64
C LEU A 514 18.08 25.69 17.11
N SER A 515 18.97 26.19 17.97
CA SER A 515 20.41 26.21 17.66
C SER A 515 20.95 24.78 17.60
N ARG A 516 21.93 24.53 16.74
CA ARG A 516 22.60 23.23 16.60
C ARG A 516 24.10 23.41 16.52
N ASP A 517 24.83 22.47 17.13
CA ASP A 517 26.28 22.41 17.02
C ASP A 517 26.71 22.26 15.55
N ILE A 518 27.51 23.23 15.10
CA ILE A 518 28.06 23.32 13.76
C ILE A 518 28.89 22.09 13.37
N LEU A 519 29.54 21.42 14.34
CA LEU A 519 30.37 20.24 14.10
C LEU A 519 29.55 19.02 13.65
N THR A 520 28.26 19.00 13.99
CA THR A 520 27.35 17.91 13.58
C THR A 520 26.77 18.10 12.19
N CYS A 521 26.88 19.30 11.62
CA CYS A 521 26.25 19.69 10.36
C CYS A 521 26.84 19.05 9.09
N PRO A 522 28.18 18.87 8.95
CA PRO A 522 28.75 18.18 7.79
C PRO A 522 28.27 16.73 7.65
N ALA A 523 28.11 16.02 8.77
CA ALA A 523 27.57 14.65 8.78
C ALA A 523 26.10 14.58 8.31
N LEU A 524 25.33 15.65 8.54
CA LEU A 524 23.92 15.74 8.13
C LEU A 524 23.74 16.18 6.68
N MET A 525 24.65 17.00 6.18
CA MET A 525 24.52 17.70 4.89
C MET A 525 25.41 17.14 3.78
N GLY A 526 26.40 16.33 4.14
CA GLY A 526 27.51 16.00 3.27
C GLY A 526 28.55 17.14 3.22
N GLU A 527 29.81 16.74 3.33
CA GLU A 527 30.97 17.63 3.44
C GLU A 527 31.04 18.70 2.32
N ASN A 528 30.72 18.30 1.09
CA ASN A 528 30.78 19.20 -0.08
C ASN A 528 29.71 20.31 -0.02
N ASN A 529 28.46 19.96 0.32
CA ASN A 529 27.37 20.93 0.43
C ASN A 529 27.62 21.90 1.59
N TRP A 530 28.13 21.37 2.71
CA TRP A 530 28.49 22.17 3.86
C TRP A 530 29.56 23.21 3.53
N ARG A 531 30.62 22.83 2.82
CA ARG A 531 31.67 23.76 2.37
C ARG A 531 31.14 24.85 1.43
N MET A 532 30.20 24.52 0.55
CA MET A 532 29.58 25.51 -0.34
C MET A 532 28.71 26.53 0.40
N LEU A 533 28.11 26.14 1.53
CA LEU A 533 27.26 26.99 2.36
C LEU A 533 28.07 27.88 3.31
N LYS A 534 29.16 27.35 3.87
CA LYS A 534 30.10 28.08 4.74
C LYS A 534 31.01 29.00 3.90
N LYS A 535 30.42 29.95 3.16
CA LYS A 535 31.19 31.05 2.55
C LYS A 535 31.66 32.02 3.64
N ALA A 536 32.80 32.66 3.41
CA ALA A 536 33.32 33.68 4.32
C ALA A 536 32.30 34.82 4.48
N GLY A 537 31.97 35.17 5.72
CA GLY A 537 31.09 36.29 6.07
C GLY A 537 29.64 35.94 6.41
N GLU A 538 29.20 34.69 6.21
CA GLU A 538 27.85 34.28 6.60
C GLU A 538 27.77 34.06 8.12
N GLN A 539 26.83 34.73 8.77
CA GLN A 539 26.73 34.77 10.23
C GLN A 539 25.70 33.77 10.79
N VAL A 540 24.68 33.45 10.00
CA VAL A 540 23.62 32.49 10.38
C VAL A 540 23.29 31.59 9.19
N ILE A 541 23.28 30.28 9.44
CA ILE A 541 22.87 29.26 8.48
C ILE A 541 21.56 28.64 8.97
N ILE A 542 20.55 28.64 8.12
CA ILE A 542 19.25 28.00 8.40
C ILE A 542 19.25 26.62 7.76
N ILE A 543 18.99 25.57 8.54
CA ILE A 543 18.76 24.20 8.07
C ILE A 543 17.28 23.88 8.24
N ILE A 544 16.57 23.61 7.16
CA ILE A 544 15.17 23.24 7.23
C ILE A 544 15.04 21.73 7.38
N GLN A 545 14.30 21.33 8.41
CA GLN A 545 13.98 19.94 8.68
C GLN A 545 12.49 19.69 8.39
N ILE A 546 12.25 18.88 7.36
CA ILE A 546 10.91 18.37 7.03
C ILE A 546 10.88 16.89 7.44
N PRO A 547 9.89 16.45 8.23
CA PRO A 547 9.68 15.05 8.56
C PRO A 547 9.72 14.15 7.34
N HIS A 548 10.33 12.97 7.52
CA HIS A 548 10.24 11.84 6.58
C HIS A 548 10.87 12.04 5.20
N GLN A 549 11.54 13.17 4.94
CA GLN A 549 12.39 13.29 3.76
C GLN A 549 13.76 12.66 3.98
N VAL A 550 14.13 11.75 3.09
CA VAL A 550 15.35 10.93 3.14
C VAL A 550 16.63 11.76 2.98
N ASN A 551 16.55 13.02 2.52
CA ASN A 551 17.73 13.84 2.25
C ASN A 551 17.64 15.27 2.81
N LEU A 552 18.08 15.43 4.07
CA LEU A 552 18.16 16.70 4.78
C LEU A 552 19.16 17.70 4.17
N ALA A 553 20.13 17.23 3.39
CA ALA A 553 21.18 18.07 2.80
C ALA A 553 20.66 19.14 1.82
N ARG A 554 19.42 19.00 1.33
CA ARG A 554 18.86 19.82 0.25
C ARG A 554 18.25 21.15 0.69
N PHE A 555 18.10 21.40 2.00
CA PHE A 555 17.40 22.59 2.49
C PHE A 555 18.18 23.36 3.55
N ALA A 556 19.46 23.65 3.30
CA ALA A 556 20.10 24.71 4.06
C ALA A 556 20.52 25.86 3.18
N PHE A 557 20.45 27.05 3.75
CA PHE A 557 20.86 28.29 3.11
C PHE A 557 21.30 29.31 4.16
N PRO A 558 22.22 30.22 3.79
CA PRO A 558 22.51 31.36 4.63
C PRO A 558 21.29 32.28 4.77
N LEU A 559 21.13 32.90 5.94
CA LEU A 559 20.01 33.81 6.22
C LEU A 559 19.93 34.98 5.23
N SER A 560 21.08 35.40 4.71
CA SER A 560 21.21 36.44 3.67
C SER A 560 20.38 36.14 2.42
N LYS A 561 20.19 34.87 2.05
CA LYS A 561 19.35 34.48 0.90
C LYS A 561 17.87 34.77 1.08
N CYS A 562 17.41 35.01 2.31
CA CYS A 562 16.04 35.45 2.59
C CYS A 562 15.87 36.98 2.56
N GLY A 563 16.95 37.72 2.23
CA GLY A 563 16.99 39.19 2.29
C GLY A 563 17.03 39.71 3.73
N VAL A 564 17.50 38.89 4.68
CA VAL A 564 17.59 39.23 6.10
C VAL A 564 19.07 39.29 6.48
N PHE A 565 19.47 40.42 7.09
CA PHE A 565 20.81 40.64 7.60
C PHE A 565 20.71 40.92 9.11
N LEU A 566 21.61 40.32 9.90
CA LEU A 566 21.57 40.36 11.36
C LEU A 566 22.77 41.04 11.97
#